data_AF-A0A1A9WHN7-F1
#
_entry.id   AF-A0A1A9WHN7-F1
#
_cell.length_a   1.000
_cell.length_b   1.000
_cell.length_c   1.000
_cell.angle_alpha   90.00
_cell.angle_beta   90.00
_cell.angle_gamma   90.00
#
_symmetry.space_group_name_H-M   'P 1'
#
loop_
_entity.id
_entity.type
_entity.pdbx_description
1 polymer ?
#
loop_
_entity_poly.entity_id
_entity_poly.type
_entity_poly.pdbx_seq_one_letter_code
_entity_poly.pdbx_strand_id
1 'polypeptide(L)'
;MSKVEPNNLSNSLTPAKSALLAGAGIGLLFVVIKRQQFLNYWKRFQNPLKSKHVVLIQNTNDCRKVVNILKSHCSDYKVLGFDCEWVTISGNRRPVALLQLCSNRGYCALFHLCCMRQIPKSLRDLLADKEVIKVGVDPAYDAKKLALDYGVGVASTFDLRYLATMVGRKPEGLAKLSLSVLKVTLDKHWRLSCSN
;
A
#
# COMPACT_ATOMS: atom_id res chain seq x y z
N MET A 1 56.78 -57.17 21.65
CA MET A 1 55.31 -57.01 21.59
C MET A 1 55.01 -55.55 21.26
N SER A 2 54.29 -55.33 20.16
CA SER A 2 53.63 -54.12 19.64
C SER A 2 54.00 -52.71 20.15
N LYS A 3 54.53 -51.90 19.23
CA LYS A 3 54.38 -50.43 19.19
C LYS A 3 52.88 -50.06 19.18
N VAL A 4 52.50 -49.07 19.97
CA VAL A 4 51.25 -48.31 19.79
C VAL A 4 51.64 -46.85 19.59
N GLU A 5 51.54 -46.37 18.36
CA GLU A 5 51.58 -44.93 18.05
C GLU A 5 50.22 -44.31 18.34
N PRO A 6 50.14 -43.14 18.99
CA PRO A 6 48.90 -42.39 19.04
C PRO A 6 48.63 -41.72 17.69
N ASN A 7 47.50 -42.09 17.08
CA ASN A 7 46.93 -41.43 15.91
C ASN A 7 46.64 -39.95 16.21
N ASN A 8 47.56 -39.06 15.86
CA ASN A 8 47.26 -37.64 15.72
C ASN A 8 46.50 -37.43 14.40
N LEU A 9 45.18 -37.50 14.46
CA LEU A 9 44.30 -37.06 13.38
C LEU A 9 44.31 -35.52 13.35
N SER A 10 45.40 -34.93 12.86
CA SER A 10 45.39 -33.52 12.49
C SER A 10 44.46 -33.39 11.27
N ASN A 11 43.21 -33.01 11.50
CA ASN A 11 42.32 -32.49 10.47
C ASN A 11 42.85 -31.13 10.00
N SER A 12 44.02 -31.13 9.35
CA SER A 12 44.53 -29.96 8.66
C SER A 12 43.62 -29.71 7.46
N LEU A 13 42.96 -28.56 7.49
CA LEU A 13 42.11 -28.12 6.40
C LEU A 13 43.04 -27.79 5.23
N THR A 14 43.17 -28.75 4.30
CA THR A 14 44.02 -28.56 3.13
C THR A 14 43.52 -27.37 2.31
N PRO A 15 44.41 -26.59 1.67
CA PRO A 15 44.02 -25.40 0.91
C PRO A 15 42.91 -25.67 -0.12
N ALA A 16 42.91 -26.89 -0.68
CA ALA A 16 41.87 -27.37 -1.59
C ALA A 16 40.48 -27.45 -0.95
N LYS A 17 40.35 -27.96 0.29
CA LYS A 17 39.07 -28.06 1.02
C LYS A 17 38.53 -26.67 1.39
N SER A 18 39.41 -25.76 1.79
CA SER A 18 39.08 -24.36 2.10
C SER A 18 38.57 -23.61 0.87
N ALA A 19 39.23 -23.78 -0.28
CA ALA A 19 38.83 -23.18 -1.56
C ALA A 19 37.48 -23.73 -2.05
N LEU A 20 37.22 -25.02 -1.88
CA LEU A 20 35.95 -25.67 -2.25
C LEU A 20 34.77 -25.13 -1.42
N LEU A 21 34.96 -24.97 -0.11
CA LEU A 21 33.96 -24.40 0.80
C LEU A 21 33.69 -22.91 0.47
N ALA A 22 34.72 -22.12 0.20
CA ALA A 22 34.57 -20.73 -0.21
C ALA A 22 33.84 -20.60 -1.56
N GLY A 23 34.19 -21.43 -2.55
CA GLY A 23 33.52 -21.50 -3.85
C GLY A 23 32.05 -21.90 -3.74
N ALA A 24 31.73 -22.86 -2.86
CA ALA A 24 30.35 -23.27 -2.58
C ALA A 24 29.54 -22.14 -1.91
N GLY A 25 30.14 -21.40 -0.97
CA GLY A 25 29.51 -20.25 -0.31
C GLY A 25 29.20 -19.10 -1.28
N ILE A 26 30.15 -18.75 -2.16
CA ILE A 26 29.96 -17.73 -3.20
C ILE A 26 28.92 -18.19 -4.23
N GLY A 27 28.97 -19.45 -4.65
CA GLY A 27 27.99 -20.04 -5.58
C GLY A 27 26.57 -20.02 -5.01
N LEU A 28 26.40 -20.41 -3.73
CA LEU A 28 25.11 -20.37 -3.05
C LEU A 28 24.60 -18.93 -2.92
N LEU A 29 25.47 -17.98 -2.57
CA LEU A 29 25.11 -16.56 -2.50
C LEU A 29 24.68 -16.02 -3.88
N PHE A 30 25.42 -16.36 -4.94
CA PHE A 30 25.06 -15.98 -6.31
C PHE A 30 23.71 -16.57 -6.74
N VAL A 31 23.44 -17.84 -6.41
CA VAL A 31 22.15 -18.50 -6.66
C VAL A 31 21.03 -17.83 -5.86
N VAL A 32 21.24 -17.48 -4.59
CA VAL A 32 20.25 -16.77 -3.75
C VAL A 32 19.97 -15.37 -4.31
N ILE A 33 21.00 -14.63 -4.71
CA ILE A 33 20.87 -13.31 -5.33
C ILE A 33 20.12 -13.41 -6.66
N LYS A 34 20.50 -14.34 -7.55
CA LYS A 34 19.81 -14.58 -8.83
C LYS A 34 18.36 -15.00 -8.61
N ARG A 35 18.08 -15.85 -7.62
CA ARG A 35 16.72 -16.28 -7.26
C ARG A 35 15.90 -15.11 -6.72
N GLN A 36 16.44 -14.27 -5.85
CA GLN A 36 15.77 -13.06 -5.36
C GLN A 36 15.50 -12.07 -6.51
N GLN A 37 16.48 -11.83 -7.37
CA GLN A 37 16.32 -10.98 -8.55
C GLN A 37 15.27 -11.53 -9.52
N PHE A 38 15.25 -12.84 -9.75
CA PHE A 38 14.28 -13.51 -10.60
C PHE A 38 12.87 -13.49 -9.99
N LEU A 39 12.73 -13.72 -8.68
CA LEU A 39 11.45 -13.58 -7.98
C LEU A 39 10.92 -12.14 -8.03
N ASN A 40 11.80 -11.15 -7.90
CA ASN A 40 11.46 -9.73 -8.07
C ASN A 40 11.09 -9.39 -9.52
N TYR A 41 11.78 -10.01 -10.49
CA TYR A 41 11.46 -9.92 -11.91
C TYR A 41 10.10 -10.54 -12.23
N TRP A 42 9.79 -11.72 -11.67
CA TRP A 42 8.50 -12.40 -11.83
C TRP A 42 7.35 -11.66 -11.14
N LYS A 43 7.58 -11.10 -9.94
CA LYS A 43 6.62 -10.17 -9.30
C LYS A 43 6.32 -8.95 -10.19
N ARG A 44 7.27 -8.53 -11.03
CA ARG A 44 7.08 -7.43 -12.00
C ARG A 44 6.15 -7.77 -13.17
N PHE A 45 5.96 -9.05 -13.47
CA PHE A 45 5.01 -9.54 -14.48
C PHE A 45 3.64 -9.92 -13.90
N GLN A 46 3.53 -10.02 -12.58
CA GLN A 46 2.22 -10.12 -11.94
C GLN A 46 1.56 -8.74 -11.99
N ASN A 47 0.46 -8.62 -12.73
CA ASN A 47 -0.35 -7.40 -12.72
C ASN A 47 -0.82 -7.15 -11.26
N PRO A 48 -0.32 -6.09 -10.60
CA PRO A 48 -0.60 -5.85 -9.18
C PRO A 48 -2.08 -5.52 -8.92
N LEU A 49 -2.86 -5.30 -9.98
CA LEU A 49 -4.30 -5.01 -9.93
C LEU A 49 -5.18 -6.25 -10.19
N LYS A 50 -4.61 -7.40 -10.57
CA LYS A 50 -5.38 -8.60 -11.01
C LYS A 50 -6.24 -9.25 -9.92
N SER A 51 -5.95 -8.98 -8.64
CA SER A 51 -6.66 -9.58 -7.50
C SER A 51 -7.37 -8.55 -6.60
N LYS A 52 -7.67 -7.36 -7.13
CA LYS A 52 -8.31 -6.28 -6.34
C LYS A 52 -9.83 -6.42 -6.37
N HIS A 53 -10.45 -6.29 -5.20
CA HIS A 53 -11.89 -6.31 -5.05
C HIS A 53 -12.39 -4.86 -4.95
N VAL A 54 -13.09 -4.39 -5.97
CA VAL A 54 -13.68 -3.04 -6.00
C VAL A 54 -15.18 -3.15 -5.74
N VAL A 55 -15.69 -2.39 -4.77
CA VAL A 55 -17.12 -2.34 -4.45
C VAL A 55 -17.62 -0.90 -4.46
N LEU A 56 -18.81 -0.69 -5.03
CA LEU A 56 -19.51 0.58 -5.02
C LEU A 56 -20.61 0.56 -3.96
N ILE A 57 -20.67 1.61 -3.14
CA ILE A 57 -21.59 1.73 -2.01
C ILE A 57 -22.46 2.98 -2.20
N GLN A 58 -23.78 2.79 -2.22
CA GLN A 58 -24.77 3.87 -2.35
C GLN A 58 -25.80 3.89 -1.21
N ASN A 59 -25.88 2.83 -0.38
CA ASN A 59 -26.86 2.73 0.70
C ASN A 59 -26.21 2.39 2.05
N THR A 60 -26.99 2.54 3.12
CA THR A 60 -26.52 2.38 4.50
C THR A 60 -26.18 0.93 4.89
N ASN A 61 -26.91 -0.06 4.38
CA ASN A 61 -26.70 -1.46 4.74
C ASN A 61 -25.37 -1.98 4.18
N ASP A 62 -25.11 -1.68 2.92
CA ASP A 62 -23.86 -2.05 2.24
C ASP A 62 -22.68 -1.30 2.86
N CYS A 63 -22.88 -0.03 3.23
CA CYS A 63 -21.88 0.76 3.95
C CYS A 63 -21.42 0.07 5.24
N ARG A 64 -22.34 -0.42 6.07
CA ARG A 64 -21.97 -1.10 7.33
C ARG A 64 -21.14 -2.36 7.07
N LYS A 65 -21.57 -3.20 6.12
CA LYS A 65 -20.86 -4.43 5.74
C LYS A 65 -19.44 -4.12 5.26
N VAL A 66 -19.30 -3.17 4.35
CA VAL A 66 -18.01 -2.77 3.78
C VAL A 66 -17.09 -2.15 4.84
N VAL A 67 -17.61 -1.29 5.71
CA VAL A 67 -16.83 -0.73 6.83
C VAL A 67 -16.29 -1.81 7.75
N ASN A 68 -17.09 -2.85 8.06
CA ASN A 68 -16.62 -3.97 8.87
C ASN A 68 -15.48 -4.75 8.19
N ILE A 69 -15.56 -4.95 6.87
CA ILE A 69 -14.47 -5.56 6.10
C ILE A 69 -13.20 -4.71 6.17
N LEU A 70 -13.32 -3.40 5.91
CA LEU A 70 -12.18 -2.47 6.00
C LEU A 70 -11.53 -2.50 7.40
N LYS A 71 -12.35 -2.46 8.46
CA LYS A 71 -11.88 -2.59 9.85
C LYS A 71 -11.16 -3.92 10.10
N SER A 72 -11.69 -5.03 9.58
CA SER A 72 -11.05 -6.35 9.74
C SER A 72 -9.67 -6.40 9.07
N HIS A 73 -9.49 -5.70 7.93
CA HIS A 73 -8.21 -5.61 7.24
C HIS A 73 -7.19 -4.71 7.97
N CYS A 74 -7.68 -3.84 8.87
CA CYS A 74 -6.83 -3.00 9.70
C CYS A 74 -6.24 -3.73 10.92
N SER A 75 -6.45 -5.05 11.05
CA SER A 75 -5.86 -5.87 12.12
C SER A 75 -4.34 -5.99 12.00
N ASP A 76 -3.81 -6.20 10.79
CA ASP A 76 -2.37 -6.32 10.55
C ASP A 76 -1.68 -4.95 10.50
N TYR A 77 -2.26 -4.04 9.73
CA TYR A 77 -1.79 -2.67 9.56
C TYR A 77 -2.99 -1.73 9.61
N LYS A 78 -3.00 -0.83 10.60
CA LYS A 78 -4.06 0.17 10.77
C LYS A 78 -3.93 1.33 9.78
N VAL A 79 -3.96 1.02 8.49
CA VAL A 79 -3.75 1.98 7.40
C VAL A 79 -4.81 1.77 6.32
N LEU A 80 -5.39 2.87 5.87
CA LEU A 80 -6.28 2.90 4.70
C LEU A 80 -5.78 3.95 3.71
N GLY A 81 -5.69 3.58 2.43
CA GLY A 81 -5.65 4.56 1.35
C GLY A 81 -6.93 5.39 1.35
N PHE A 82 -6.81 6.68 1.14
CA PHE A 82 -7.89 7.65 1.26
C PHE A 82 -7.76 8.71 0.17
N ASP A 83 -8.86 8.94 -0.54
CA ASP A 83 -8.96 9.93 -1.62
C ASP A 83 -10.43 10.36 -1.82
N CYS A 84 -10.66 11.58 -2.27
CA CYS A 84 -11.99 12.12 -2.54
C CYS A 84 -12.08 12.75 -3.93
N GLU A 85 -13.26 12.62 -4.55
CA GLU A 85 -13.52 13.19 -5.87
C GLU A 85 -14.76 14.11 -5.84
N TRP A 86 -14.68 15.22 -6.56
CA TRP A 86 -15.74 16.21 -6.71
C TRP A 86 -15.65 16.86 -8.09
N VAL A 87 -16.69 17.63 -8.46
CA VAL A 87 -16.71 18.40 -9.71
C VAL A 87 -16.78 19.89 -9.42
N THR A 88 -16.21 20.69 -10.31
CA THR A 88 -16.32 22.16 -10.29
C THR A 88 -17.12 22.61 -11.49
N ILE A 89 -18.22 23.32 -11.25
CA ILE A 89 -19.13 23.81 -12.29
C ILE A 89 -19.12 25.33 -12.23
N SER A 90 -18.73 25.99 -13.32
CA SER A 90 -18.67 27.45 -13.44
C SER A 90 -17.88 28.10 -12.29
N GLY A 91 -16.69 27.56 -12.00
CA GLY A 91 -15.81 28.02 -10.91
C GLY A 91 -16.26 27.61 -9.50
N ASN A 92 -17.45 27.04 -9.34
CA ASN A 92 -17.98 26.64 -8.05
C ASN A 92 -17.81 25.14 -7.84
N ARG A 93 -17.03 24.79 -6.81
CA ARG A 93 -16.84 23.40 -6.40
C ARG A 93 -18.14 22.84 -5.79
N ARG A 94 -18.57 21.68 -6.27
CA ARG A 94 -19.65 20.90 -5.67
C ARG A 94 -19.15 20.09 -4.46
N PRO A 95 -20.06 19.65 -3.57
CA PRO A 95 -19.70 18.74 -2.48
C PRO A 95 -18.95 17.49 -2.98
N VAL A 96 -18.14 16.87 -2.11
CA VAL A 96 -17.48 15.58 -2.43
C VAL A 96 -18.52 14.58 -2.90
N ALA A 97 -18.36 14.07 -4.11
CA ALA A 97 -19.30 13.15 -4.74
C ALA A 97 -18.95 11.69 -4.44
N LEU A 98 -17.65 11.39 -4.37
CA LEU A 98 -17.13 10.05 -4.13
C LEU A 98 -16.02 10.11 -3.08
N LEU A 99 -16.10 9.20 -2.10
CA LEU A 99 -15.02 8.90 -1.17
C LEU A 99 -14.46 7.52 -1.51
N GLN A 100 -13.15 7.41 -1.62
CA GLN A 100 -12.44 6.18 -1.90
C GLN A 100 -11.66 5.74 -0.66
N LEU A 101 -11.83 4.48 -0.25
CA LEU A 101 -11.03 3.84 0.79
C LEU A 101 -10.42 2.55 0.27
N CYS A 102 -9.13 2.33 0.51
CA CYS A 102 -8.46 1.10 0.11
C CYS A 102 -7.70 0.48 1.27
N SER A 103 -7.90 -0.81 1.50
CA SER A 103 -7.14 -1.56 2.50
C SER A 103 -5.84 -2.14 1.94
N ASN A 104 -4.89 -2.43 2.83
CA ASN A 104 -3.64 -3.15 2.54
C ASN A 104 -3.84 -4.51 1.80
N ARG A 105 -5.01 -5.15 1.93
CA ARG A 105 -5.38 -6.40 1.23
C ARG A 105 -5.94 -6.18 -0.18
N GLY A 106 -6.00 -4.94 -0.65
CA GLY A 106 -6.48 -4.62 -2.00
C GLY A 106 -8.00 -4.61 -2.14
N TYR A 107 -8.72 -4.43 -1.04
CA TYR A 107 -10.15 -4.16 -1.06
C TYR A 107 -10.38 -2.64 -1.17
N CYS A 108 -10.96 -2.22 -2.30
CA CYS A 108 -11.24 -0.82 -2.64
C CYS A 108 -12.74 -0.56 -2.51
N ALA A 109 -13.12 0.32 -1.59
CA ALA A 109 -14.48 0.74 -1.34
C ALA A 109 -14.72 2.15 -1.90
N LEU A 110 -15.71 2.27 -2.78
CA LEU A 110 -16.12 3.52 -3.43
C LEU A 110 -17.47 3.95 -2.85
N PHE A 111 -17.47 4.94 -1.97
CA PHE A 111 -18.69 5.47 -1.36
C PHE A 111 -19.23 6.64 -2.18
N HIS A 112 -20.30 6.41 -2.94
CA HIS A 112 -21.02 7.43 -3.70
C HIS A 112 -21.82 8.32 -2.75
N LEU A 113 -21.15 9.30 -2.15
CA LEU A 113 -21.72 10.23 -1.18
C LEU A 113 -22.88 11.04 -1.79
N CYS A 114 -22.79 11.39 -3.09
CA CYS A 114 -23.86 12.09 -3.79
C CYS A 114 -25.17 11.28 -3.93
N CYS A 115 -25.12 9.95 -3.81
CA CYS A 115 -26.30 9.09 -3.81
C CYS A 115 -26.83 8.79 -2.40
N MET A 116 -26.11 9.21 -1.35
CA MET A 116 -26.49 8.94 0.04
C MET A 116 -27.23 10.15 0.62
N ARG A 117 -28.37 9.90 1.28
CA ARG A 117 -29.10 10.96 2.00
C ARG A 117 -28.26 11.58 3.13
N GLN A 118 -27.43 10.76 3.76
CA GLN A 118 -26.52 11.15 4.83
C GLN A 118 -25.36 10.15 4.89
N ILE A 119 -24.18 10.62 5.32
CA ILE A 119 -23.05 9.74 5.57
C ILE A 119 -23.36 8.83 6.77
N PRO A 120 -23.38 7.49 6.59
CA PRO A 120 -23.70 6.55 7.66
C PRO A 120 -22.74 6.65 8.85
N LYS A 121 -23.26 6.46 10.07
CA LYS A 121 -22.48 6.53 11.32
C LYS A 121 -21.26 5.60 11.30
N SER A 122 -21.39 4.38 10.79
CA SER A 122 -20.27 3.43 10.70
C SER A 122 -19.08 3.99 9.90
N LEU A 123 -19.34 4.71 8.82
CA LEU A 123 -18.31 5.34 8.00
C LEU A 123 -17.72 6.57 8.71
N ARG A 124 -18.56 7.39 9.35
CA ARG A 124 -18.10 8.52 10.18
C ARG A 124 -17.14 8.06 11.28
N ASP A 125 -17.52 7.01 12.00
CA ASP A 125 -16.73 6.44 13.09
C ASP A 125 -15.39 5.90 12.57
N LEU A 126 -15.36 5.24 11.40
CA LEU A 126 -14.11 4.77 10.79
C LEU A 126 -13.18 5.94 10.39
N LEU A 127 -13.73 7.01 9.81
CA LEU A 127 -12.94 8.17 9.40
C LEU A 127 -12.39 8.95 10.60
N ALA A 128 -13.18 9.07 11.68
CA ALA A 128 -12.80 9.73 12.92
C ALA A 128 -11.87 8.89 13.81
N ASP A 129 -11.70 7.61 13.53
CA ASP A 129 -10.82 6.72 14.28
C ASP A 129 -9.35 7.19 14.17
N LYS A 130 -8.76 7.55 15.31
CA LYS A 130 -7.37 8.03 15.40
C LYS A 130 -6.36 6.90 15.23
N GLU A 131 -6.76 5.66 15.49
CA GLU A 131 -5.90 4.48 15.41
C GLU A 131 -5.64 4.06 13.96
N VAL A 132 -6.53 4.42 13.04
CA VAL A 132 -6.41 4.11 11.61
C VAL A 132 -5.84 5.31 10.87
N ILE A 133 -4.67 5.16 10.26
CA ILE A 133 -4.02 6.21 9.48
C ILE A 133 -4.63 6.25 8.07
N LYS A 134 -5.05 7.44 7.62
CA LYS A 134 -5.58 7.65 6.27
C LYS A 134 -4.47 8.23 5.39
N VAL A 135 -3.98 7.45 4.44
CA VAL A 135 -2.83 7.80 3.59
C VAL A 135 -3.25 8.19 2.18
N GLY A 136 -2.57 9.17 1.60
CA GLY A 136 -2.81 9.67 0.25
C GLY A 136 -1.79 10.71 -0.18
N VAL A 137 -2.05 11.39 -1.30
CA VAL A 137 -1.32 12.63 -1.66
C VAL A 137 -2.23 13.79 -1.33
N ASP A 138 -1.80 14.64 -0.40
CA ASP A 138 -2.59 15.71 0.21
C ASP A 138 -3.92 15.27 0.89
N PRO A 139 -3.94 14.18 1.68
CA PRO A 139 -5.17 13.66 2.28
C PRO A 139 -5.81 14.63 3.29
N ALA A 140 -5.03 15.57 3.85
CA ALA A 140 -5.56 16.60 4.73
C ALA A 140 -6.51 17.57 3.99
N TYR A 141 -6.24 17.83 2.71
CA TYR A 141 -7.10 18.67 1.87
C TYR A 141 -8.47 18.02 1.67
N ASP A 142 -8.50 16.73 1.33
CA ASP A 142 -9.72 15.94 1.17
C ASP A 142 -10.53 15.83 2.47
N ALA A 143 -9.83 15.61 3.60
CA ALA A 143 -10.43 15.62 4.92
C ALA A 143 -11.13 16.96 5.22
N LYS A 144 -10.51 18.08 4.87
CA LYS A 144 -11.11 19.42 5.02
C LYS A 144 -12.37 19.56 4.18
N LYS A 145 -12.40 19.02 2.96
CA LYS A 145 -13.61 19.03 2.10
C LYS A 145 -14.75 18.24 2.72
N LEU A 146 -14.48 17.03 3.24
CA LEU A 146 -15.49 16.23 3.94
C LEU A 146 -16.05 16.93 5.19
N ALA A 147 -15.19 17.62 5.94
CA ALA A 147 -15.61 18.41 7.09
C ALA A 147 -16.55 19.55 6.69
N LEU A 148 -16.20 20.30 5.63
CA LEU A 148 -17.01 21.41 5.13
C LEU A 148 -18.34 20.95 4.52
N ASP A 149 -18.32 19.86 3.76
CA ASP A 149 -19.48 19.41 2.98
C ASP A 149 -20.49 18.63 3.82
N TYR A 150 -20.01 17.84 4.78
CA TYR A 150 -20.82 16.84 5.47
C TYR A 150 -20.67 16.84 6.99
N GLY A 151 -19.87 17.75 7.55
CA GLY A 151 -19.54 17.77 8.97
C GLY A 151 -18.84 16.47 9.40
N VAL A 152 -18.04 15.86 8.54
CA VAL A 152 -17.30 14.63 8.83
C VAL A 152 -15.84 14.95 9.09
N GLY A 153 -15.41 14.74 10.33
CA GLY A 153 -13.99 14.79 10.68
C GLY A 153 -13.24 13.54 10.23
N VAL A 154 -12.04 13.72 9.71
CA VAL A 154 -11.10 12.63 9.41
C VAL A 154 -9.88 12.82 10.30
N ALA A 155 -9.60 11.84 11.16
CA ALA A 155 -8.41 11.87 12.03
C ALA A 155 -7.18 11.30 11.32
N SER A 156 -5.96 11.49 11.84
CA SER A 156 -4.77 10.71 11.45
C SER A 156 -4.50 10.62 9.94
N THR A 157 -4.58 11.74 9.21
CA THR A 157 -4.19 11.81 7.79
C THR A 157 -2.67 11.86 7.66
N PHE A 158 -2.11 11.14 6.68
CA PHE A 158 -0.66 11.12 6.44
C PHE A 158 -0.34 11.20 4.94
N ASP A 159 0.41 12.24 4.56
CA ASP A 159 0.79 12.46 3.17
C ASP A 159 2.00 11.61 2.77
N LEU A 160 1.84 10.80 1.71
CA LEU A 160 2.87 9.90 1.18
C LEU A 160 4.13 10.64 0.71
N ARG A 161 4.04 11.94 0.40
CA ARG A 161 5.19 12.76 0.00
C ARG A 161 6.22 12.89 1.12
N TYR A 162 5.80 12.93 2.38
CA TYR A 162 6.73 12.92 3.52
C TYR A 162 7.51 11.60 3.57
N LEU A 163 6.82 10.47 3.37
CA LEU A 163 7.47 9.16 3.31
C LEU A 163 8.43 9.07 2.12
N ALA A 164 8.07 9.65 0.96
CA ALA A 164 8.97 9.73 -0.19
C ALA A 164 10.28 10.44 0.18
N THR A 165 10.20 11.61 0.83
CA THR A 165 11.39 12.34 1.29
C THR A 165 12.23 11.52 2.27
N MET A 166 11.60 10.87 3.26
CA MET A 166 12.31 10.06 4.27
C MET A 166 13.12 8.91 3.65
N VAL A 167 12.64 8.35 2.53
CA VAL A 167 13.33 7.25 1.84
C VAL A 167 14.22 7.74 0.67
N GLY A 168 14.56 9.03 0.64
CA GLY A 168 15.45 9.61 -0.37
C GLY A 168 14.83 9.68 -1.78
N ARG A 169 13.50 9.72 -1.88
CA ARG A 169 12.76 9.88 -3.14
C ARG A 169 12.20 11.29 -3.27
N LYS A 170 11.90 11.66 -4.52
CA LYS A 170 11.23 12.94 -4.80
C LYS A 170 9.78 12.89 -4.31
N PRO A 171 9.30 13.92 -3.58
CA PRO A 171 7.91 14.04 -3.14
C PRO A 171 7.00 14.44 -4.30
N GLU A 172 6.67 13.49 -5.17
CA GLU A 172 5.88 13.72 -6.38
C GLU A 172 4.39 13.37 -6.20
N GLY A 173 3.57 13.72 -7.20
CA GLY A 173 2.15 13.32 -7.24
C GLY A 173 1.95 11.81 -7.39
N LEU A 174 0.74 11.34 -7.08
CA LEU A 174 0.42 9.91 -6.93
C LEU A 174 0.78 9.09 -8.17
N ALA A 175 0.55 9.60 -9.38
CA ALA A 175 0.90 8.89 -10.63
C ALA A 175 2.41 8.64 -10.79
N LYS A 176 3.24 9.62 -10.42
CA LYS A 176 4.70 9.45 -10.50
C LYS A 176 5.22 8.56 -9.37
N LEU A 177 4.62 8.64 -8.18
CA LEU A 177 4.90 7.71 -7.10
C LEU A 177 4.51 6.27 -7.49
N SER A 178 3.33 6.06 -8.07
CA SER A 178 2.88 4.75 -8.57
C SER A 178 3.86 4.19 -9.61
N LEU A 179 4.27 5.00 -10.58
CA LEU A 179 5.22 4.56 -11.60
C LEU A 179 6.60 4.26 -11.01
N SER A 180 7.12 5.12 -10.14
CA SER A 180 8.48 4.95 -9.59
C SER A 180 8.57 3.79 -8.62
N VAL A 181 7.56 3.60 -7.76
CA VAL A 181 7.52 2.63 -6.67
C VAL A 181 6.93 1.28 -7.09
N LEU A 182 5.76 1.29 -7.73
CA LEU A 182 5.00 0.07 -8.07
C LEU A 182 5.23 -0.40 -9.51
N LYS A 183 5.87 0.44 -10.35
CA LYS A 183 5.99 0.21 -11.81
C LYS A 183 4.62 0.12 -12.48
N VAL A 184 3.63 0.84 -11.94
CA VAL A 184 2.26 0.92 -12.46
C VAL A 184 2.00 2.33 -12.96
N THR A 185 1.61 2.44 -14.23
CA THR A 185 1.12 3.69 -14.81
C THR A 185 -0.35 3.88 -14.40
N LEU A 186 -0.63 4.97 -13.69
CA LEU A 186 -2.02 5.37 -13.43
C LEU A 186 -2.60 6.00 -14.69
N ASP A 187 -3.81 5.58 -15.04
CA ASP A 187 -4.58 6.25 -16.08
C ASP A 187 -4.97 7.65 -15.58
N LYS A 188 -4.58 8.66 -16.35
CA LYS A 188 -4.86 10.07 -16.06
C LYS A 188 -5.98 10.62 -16.92
N HIS A 189 -6.76 9.75 -17.57
CA HIS A 189 -7.89 10.21 -18.35
C HIS A 189 -8.79 11.07 -17.45
N TRP A 190 -9.12 12.27 -17.90
CA TRP A 190 -9.94 13.25 -17.16
C TRP A 190 -11.33 12.73 -16.77
N ARG A 191 -11.79 11.63 -17.38
CA ARG A 191 -13.06 10.95 -17.03
C ARG A 191 -12.93 10.13 -15.76
N LEU A 192 -11.71 9.87 -15.32
CA LEU A 192 -11.34 9.06 -14.15
C LEU A 192 -10.66 9.91 -13.07
N SER A 193 -9.84 10.89 -13.48
CA SER A 193 -9.19 11.86 -12.59
C SER A 193 -9.93 13.19 -12.67
N CYS A 194 -10.71 13.53 -11.63
CA CYS A 194 -11.47 14.77 -11.55
C CYS A 194 -10.85 15.81 -10.60
N SER A 195 -9.72 15.48 -9.98
CA SER A 195 -8.90 16.37 -9.15
C SER A 195 -7.76 17.05 -9.93
N ASN A 196 -7.38 18.25 -9.46
CA ASN A 196 -6.52 19.27 -10.10
C ASN A 196 -5.27 18.77 -10.83
#